data_AF-A0A6G0Q7S6-F1
#
_entry.id   AF-A0A6G0Q7S6-F1
#
_cell.length_a   1.000
_cell.length_b   1.000
_cell.length_c   1.000
_cell.angle_alpha   90.00
_cell.angle_beta   90.00
_cell.angle_gamma   90.00
#
_symmetry.space_group_name_H-M   'P 1'
#
loop_
_entity.id
_entity.type
_entity.pdbx_description
1 polymer ?
#
loop_
_entity_poly.entity_id
_entity_poly.type
_entity_poly.pdbx_seq_one_letter_code
_entity_poly.pdbx_strand_id
1 'polypeptide(L)'
;MPSLEVALEHCKGKMFYAVFDFLKGFWQLPLHKSSQEYMSYMTDKRIFTPTRVPQGSTDAALHFQSTVEMVLGDLANKSVIVWIDDLLVFADTAEELLEAIEATLTKLDEYGLILNPKRAPYF
;
A
#
# COMPACT_ATOMS: atom_id res chain seq x y z
N MET A 1 -3.85 8.43 10.05
CA MET A 1 -3.17 8.81 8.81
C MET A 1 -2.04 9.78 9.19
N PRO A 2 -0.78 9.53 8.81
CA PRO A 2 0.35 10.36 9.16
C PRO A 2 0.25 11.73 8.51
N SER A 3 0.86 12.73 9.14
CA SER A 3 0.99 14.05 8.53
C SER A 3 1.89 13.96 7.29
N LEU A 4 1.46 14.59 6.20
CA LEU A 4 2.26 14.67 4.98
C LEU A 4 3.62 15.33 5.25
N GLU A 5 3.66 16.35 6.11
CA GLU A 5 4.91 17.03 6.48
C GLU A 5 5.90 16.05 7.14
N VAL A 6 5.42 15.22 8.06
CA VAL A 6 6.24 14.21 8.76
C VAL A 6 6.72 13.15 7.78
N ALA A 7 5.87 12.70 6.86
CA ALA A 7 6.29 11.75 5.83
C ALA A 7 7.41 12.35 4.95
N LEU A 8 7.23 13.58 4.48
CA LEU A 8 8.22 14.26 3.63
C LEU A 8 9.55 14.53 4.34
N GLU A 9 9.56 14.70 5.66
CA GLU A 9 10.80 14.84 6.42
C GLU A 9 11.73 13.62 6.28
N HIS A 10 11.18 12.40 6.22
CA HIS A 10 11.97 11.18 6.06
C HIS A 10 12.64 11.08 4.68
N CYS A 11 12.02 11.67 3.66
CA CYS A 11 12.54 11.74 2.29
C CYS A 11 13.51 12.90 2.06
N LYS A 12 13.60 13.86 2.99
CA LYS A 12 14.30 15.11 2.73
C LYS A 12 15.80 14.87 2.50
N GLY A 13 16.31 15.37 1.38
CA GLY A 13 17.73 15.28 1.03
C GLY A 13 18.13 13.99 0.30
N LYS A 14 17.18 13.08 0.06
CA LYS A 14 17.41 11.88 -0.74
C LYS A 14 17.52 12.23 -2.22
N MET A 15 18.37 11.51 -2.93
CA MET A 15 18.69 11.79 -4.33
C MET A 15 17.90 10.93 -5.30
N PHE A 16 17.46 9.75 -4.87
CA PHE A 16 16.79 8.77 -5.69
C PHE A 16 15.43 8.38 -5.11
N TYR A 17 14.44 8.25 -5.98
CA TYR A 17 13.05 7.94 -5.61
C TYR A 17 12.43 6.99 -6.62
N ALA A 18 11.59 6.09 -6.15
CA ALA A 18 10.73 5.23 -6.96
C ALA A 18 9.33 5.21 -6.36
N VAL A 19 8.32 5.41 -7.20
CA VAL A 19 6.91 5.39 -6.78
C VAL A 19 6.24 4.17 -7.37
N PHE A 20 5.57 3.40 -6.52
CA PHE A 20 4.78 2.23 -6.89
C PHE A 20 3.32 2.44 -6.49
N ASP A 21 2.44 1.80 -7.23
CA ASP A 21 0.99 1.84 -7.06
C ASP A 21 0.51 0.41 -6.79
N PHE A 22 -0.37 0.20 -5.81
CA PHE A 22 -0.92 -1.13 -5.56
C PHE A 22 -2.01 -1.48 -6.58
N LEU A 23 -2.02 -2.71 -7.08
CA LEU A 23 -3.04 -3.16 -8.01
C LEU A 23 -4.38 -3.34 -7.30
N LYS A 24 -5.32 -2.41 -7.47
CA LYS A 24 -6.61 -2.43 -6.76
C LYS A 24 -6.41 -2.53 -5.25
N GLY A 25 -5.57 -1.68 -4.64
CA GLY A 25 -4.98 -1.96 -3.32
C GLY A 25 -5.96 -2.38 -2.23
N PHE A 26 -7.03 -1.61 -1.98
CA PHE A 26 -7.99 -1.98 -0.93
C PHE A 26 -8.64 -3.37 -1.14
N TRP A 27 -8.90 -3.74 -2.39
CA TRP A 27 -9.51 -5.03 -2.73
C TRP A 27 -8.59 -6.23 -2.44
N GLN A 28 -7.31 -6.00 -2.17
CA GLN A 28 -6.38 -7.07 -1.79
C GLN A 28 -6.64 -7.55 -0.36
N LEU A 29 -7.20 -6.70 0.50
CA LEU A 29 -7.39 -7.03 1.91
C LEU A 29 -8.67 -7.87 2.16
N PRO A 30 -8.56 -9.00 2.89
CA PRO A 30 -9.70 -9.81 3.27
C PRO A 30 -10.59 -9.12 4.31
N LEU A 31 -11.90 -9.19 4.12
CA LEU A 31 -12.86 -8.86 5.17
C LEU A 31 -13.08 -10.06 6.08
N HIS A 32 -13.02 -9.83 7.39
CA HIS A 32 -13.45 -10.82 8.37
C HIS A 32 -14.92 -11.21 8.13
N LYS A 33 -15.28 -12.48 8.33
CA LYS A 33 -16.62 -13.00 8.01
C LYS A 33 -17.76 -12.21 8.67
N SER A 34 -17.56 -11.75 9.90
CA SER A 34 -18.55 -10.94 10.63
C SER A 34 -18.76 -9.54 10.04
N SER A 35 -17.79 -9.03 9.28
CA SER A 35 -17.83 -7.67 8.71
C SER A 35 -18.39 -7.66 7.27
N GLN A 36 -18.47 -8.82 6.61
CA GLN A 36 -18.86 -8.91 5.21
C GLN A 36 -20.30 -8.45 4.95
N GLU A 37 -21.24 -8.87 5.80
CA GLU A 37 -22.66 -8.53 5.65
C GLU A 37 -22.93 -7.01 5.78
N TYR A 38 -22.19 -6.32 6.65
CA TYR A 38 -22.29 -4.86 6.79
C TYR A 38 -21.81 -4.09 5.55
N MET A 39 -20.99 -4.74 4.71
CA MET A 39 -20.44 -4.17 3.49
C MET A 39 -21.23 -4.59 2.24
N SER A 40 -22.38 -5.26 2.42
CA SER A 40 -23.24 -5.67 1.32
C SER A 40 -23.86 -4.46 0.62
N TYR A 41 -23.98 -4.54 -0.70
CA TYR A 41 -24.63 -3.53 -1.51
C TYR A 41 -25.71 -4.16 -2.39
N MET A 42 -26.77 -3.41 -2.63
CA MET A 42 -27.92 -3.84 -3.42
C MET A 42 -27.80 -3.33 -4.85
N THR A 43 -28.03 -4.22 -5.82
CA THR A 43 -28.29 -3.82 -7.22
C THR A 43 -29.77 -4.07 -7.55
N ASP A 44 -30.19 -3.62 -8.73
CA ASP A 44 -31.48 -3.91 -9.35
C ASP A 44 -31.87 -5.41 -9.36
N LYS A 45 -30.87 -6.30 -9.37
CA LYS A 45 -31.06 -7.75 -9.49
C LYS A 45 -30.98 -8.48 -8.16
N ARG A 46 -30.00 -8.14 -7.32
CA ARG A 46 -29.73 -8.85 -6.05
C ARG A 46 -28.82 -8.06 -5.12
N ILE A 47 -28.69 -8.57 -3.90
CA ILE A 47 -27.70 -8.13 -2.92
C ILE A 47 -26.39 -8.90 -3.16
N PHE A 48 -25.27 -8.18 -3.13
CA PHE A 48 -23.94 -8.75 -3.22
C PHE A 48 -23.19 -8.46 -1.92
N THR A 49 -22.53 -9.50 -1.38
CA THR A 49 -21.74 -9.41 -0.16
C THR A 49 -20.27 -9.59 -0.51
N PRO A 50 -19.43 -8.55 -0.38
CA PRO A 50 -18.02 -8.64 -0.74
C PRO A 50 -17.24 -9.41 0.32
N THR A 51 -16.20 -10.15 -0.11
CA THR A 51 -15.26 -10.88 0.77
C THR A 51 -13.94 -10.13 0.98
N ARG A 52 -13.80 -8.97 0.33
CA ARG A 52 -12.64 -8.09 0.32
C ARG A 52 -13.09 -6.66 0.57
N VAL A 53 -12.20 -5.81 1.06
CA VAL A 53 -12.55 -4.42 1.41
C VAL A 53 -12.98 -3.66 0.14
N PRO A 54 -14.23 -3.18 0.06
CA PRO A 54 -14.70 -2.46 -1.12
C PRO A 54 -14.13 -1.04 -1.15
N GLN A 55 -13.84 -0.56 -2.37
CA GLN A 55 -13.39 0.80 -2.59
C GLN A 55 -14.50 1.80 -2.25
N GLY A 56 -14.14 2.92 -1.62
CA GLY A 56 -15.10 3.92 -1.14
C GLY A 56 -15.60 3.69 0.29
N SER A 57 -15.14 2.63 0.97
CA SER A 57 -15.37 2.49 2.42
C SER A 57 -14.59 3.55 3.19
N THR A 58 -15.24 4.19 4.18
CA THR A 58 -14.68 5.30 4.96
C THR A 58 -13.30 4.97 5.56
N ASP A 59 -13.17 3.78 6.15
CA ASP A 59 -11.95 3.38 6.88
C ASP A 59 -10.96 2.57 6.03
N ALA A 60 -11.25 2.34 4.74
CA ALA A 60 -10.39 1.50 3.89
C ALA A 60 -8.96 2.05 3.78
N ALA A 61 -8.81 3.36 3.60
CA ALA A 61 -7.51 4.01 3.48
C ALA A 61 -6.66 3.84 4.75
N LEU A 62 -7.26 4.08 5.92
CA LEU A 62 -6.56 3.95 7.20
C LEU A 62 -6.18 2.49 7.47
N HIS A 63 -7.11 1.57 7.23
CA HIS A 63 -6.86 0.15 7.43
C HIS A 63 -5.75 -0.38 6.50
N PHE A 64 -5.80 -0.01 5.22
CA PHE A 64 -4.79 -0.40 4.25
C PHE A 64 -3.42 0.15 4.61
N GLN A 65 -3.33 1.45 4.90
CA GLN A 65 -2.10 2.06 5.35
C GLN A 65 -1.48 1.35 6.55
N SER A 66 -2.25 1.14 7.62
CA SER A 66 -1.75 0.47 8.83
C SER A 66 -1.29 -0.96 8.59
N THR A 67 -1.93 -1.65 7.64
CA THR A 67 -1.62 -3.04 7.30
C THR A 67 -0.33 -3.11 6.49
N VAL A 68 -0.16 -2.24 5.48
CA VAL A 68 1.06 -2.21 4.67
C VAL A 68 2.25 -1.73 5.51
N GLU A 69 2.08 -0.74 6.40
CA GLU A 69 3.12 -0.33 7.34
C GLU A 69 3.55 -1.49 8.25
N MET A 70 2.60 -2.30 8.74
CA MET A 70 2.90 -3.49 9.54
C MET A 70 3.67 -4.56 8.74
N VAL A 71 3.32 -4.77 7.47
CA VAL A 71 4.00 -5.71 6.58
C VAL A 71 5.44 -5.28 6.29
N LEU A 72 5.64 -3.99 6.02
CA LEU A 72 6.97 -3.44 5.73
C LEU A 72 7.86 -3.33 6.97
N GLY A 73 7.26 -3.22 8.16
CA GLY A 73 7.97 -3.23 9.44
C GLY A 73 9.07 -2.18 9.49
N ASP A 74 10.31 -2.61 9.69
CA ASP A 74 11.49 -1.73 9.82
C ASP A 74 11.84 -0.96 8.54
N LEU A 75 11.30 -1.34 7.38
CA LEU A 75 11.48 -0.60 6.12
C LEU A 75 10.61 0.67 6.10
N ALA A 76 9.47 0.65 6.80
CA ALA A 76 8.55 1.78 6.86
C ALA A 76 9.21 2.98 7.54
N ASN A 77 9.12 4.15 6.92
CA ASN A 77 9.75 5.42 7.31
C ASN A 77 11.29 5.43 7.29
N LYS A 78 11.95 4.31 6.98
CA LYS A 78 13.43 4.25 6.84
C LYS A 78 13.89 4.38 5.39
N SER A 79 13.30 3.57 4.52
CA SER A 79 13.58 3.56 3.07
C SER A 79 12.31 3.56 2.23
N VAL A 80 11.15 3.37 2.86
CA VAL A 80 9.84 3.32 2.20
C VAL A 80 8.83 4.14 2.98
N ILE A 81 8.04 4.94 2.28
CA ILE A 81 6.84 5.59 2.82
C ILE A 81 5.62 5.00 2.13
N VAL A 82 4.63 4.67 2.95
CA VAL A 82 3.30 4.27 2.49
C VAL A 82 2.40 5.50 2.56
N TRP A 83 1.74 5.83 1.45
CA TRP A 83 0.78 6.92 1.38
C TRP A 83 -0.53 6.42 0.75
N ILE A 84 -1.46 5.99 1.61
CA ILE A 84 -2.71 5.34 1.17
C ILE A 84 -2.43 4.16 0.21
N ASP A 85 -2.62 4.36 -1.10
CA ASP A 85 -2.52 3.33 -2.14
C ASP A 85 -1.20 3.42 -2.92
N ASP A 86 -0.35 4.39 -2.56
CA ASP A 86 0.96 4.63 -3.16
C ASP A 86 2.07 4.23 -2.20
N LEU A 87 3.18 3.77 -2.77
CA LEU A 87 4.39 3.37 -2.06
C LEU A 87 5.58 4.11 -2.65
N LEU A 88 6.24 4.92 -1.83
CA LEU A 88 7.40 5.71 -2.20
C LEU A 88 8.66 5.11 -1.59
N VAL A 89 9.56 4.57 -2.41
CA VAL A 89 10.89 4.11 -2.00
C VAL A 89 11.89 5.23 -2.27
N PHE A 90 12.84 5.45 -1.37
CA PHE A 90 13.84 6.51 -1.48
C PHE A 90 15.20 6.09 -0.94
N ALA A 91 16.27 6.65 -1.51
CA ALA A 91 17.64 6.38 -1.11
C ALA A 91 18.62 7.51 -1.51
N ASP A 92 19.85 7.45 -0.97
CA ASP A 92 20.91 8.42 -1.29
C ASP A 92 21.69 8.04 -2.56
N THR A 93 21.79 6.74 -2.86
CA THR A 93 22.44 6.20 -4.06
C THR A 93 21.48 5.35 -4.89
N ALA A 94 21.84 5.08 -6.15
CA ALA A 94 21.04 4.23 -7.03
C ALA A 94 21.09 2.77 -6.59
N GLU A 95 22.24 2.31 -6.11
CA GLU A 95 22.45 0.96 -5.58
C GLU A 95 21.58 0.71 -4.34
N GLU A 96 21.58 1.65 -3.38
CA GLU A 96 20.72 1.56 -2.19
C GLU A 96 19.23 1.57 -2.55
N LEU A 97 18.84 2.31 -3.59
CA LEU A 97 17.45 2.30 -4.06
C LEU A 97 17.05 0.92 -4.57
N LEU A 98 17.91 0.27 -5.35
CA LEU A 98 17.65 -1.08 -5.88
C LEU A 98 17.53 -2.10 -4.75
N GLU A 99 18.43 -2.05 -3.76
CA GLU A 99 18.37 -2.91 -2.57
C GLU A 99 17.08 -2.67 -1.76
N ALA A 100 16.68 -1.41 -1.57
CA ALA A 100 15.46 -1.07 -0.87
C ALA A 100 14.21 -1.56 -1.63
N ILE A 101 14.21 -1.46 -2.96
CA ILE A 101 13.11 -1.95 -3.79
C ILE A 101 13.03 -3.47 -3.73
N GLU A 102 14.15 -4.18 -3.84
CA GLU A 102 14.19 -5.63 -3.72
C GLU A 102 13.64 -6.08 -2.36
N ALA A 103 14.12 -5.49 -1.25
CA ALA A 103 13.64 -5.80 0.09
C ALA A 103 12.14 -5.52 0.26
N THR A 104 11.66 -4.42 -0.31
CA THR A 104 10.23 -4.06 -0.30
C THR A 104 9.41 -5.09 -1.07
N LEU A 105 9.83 -5.45 -2.28
CA LEU A 105 9.12 -6.43 -3.12
C LEU A 105 9.08 -7.81 -2.47
N THR A 106 10.18 -8.26 -1.86
CA THR A 106 10.23 -9.52 -1.11
C THR A 106 9.22 -9.51 0.04
N LYS A 107 9.15 -8.41 0.82
CA LYS A 107 8.19 -8.28 1.91
C LYS A 107 6.75 -8.28 1.43
N LEU A 108 6.44 -7.61 0.32
CA LEU A 108 5.09 -7.60 -0.24
C LEU A 108 4.69 -8.98 -0.77
N ASP A 109 5.62 -9.72 -1.39
CA ASP A 109 5.38 -11.06 -1.91
C ASP A 109 5.09 -12.07 -0.78
N GLU A 110 5.81 -11.99 0.35
CA GLU A 110 5.56 -12.82 1.54
C GLU A 110 4.10 -12.74 2.03
N TYR A 111 3.45 -11.59 1.86
CA TYR A 111 2.07 -11.33 2.29
C TYR A 111 1.06 -11.32 1.13
N GLY A 112 1.51 -11.59 -0.10
CA GLY A 112 0.67 -11.64 -1.29
C GLY A 112 0.09 -10.27 -1.72
N LEU A 113 0.77 -9.17 -1.38
CA LEU A 113 0.41 -7.83 -1.84
C LEU A 113 0.99 -7.58 -3.23
N ILE A 114 0.15 -7.12 -4.15
CA ILE A 114 0.46 -7.02 -5.57
C ILE A 114 0.57 -5.55 -5.98
N LEU A 115 1.71 -5.18 -6.56
CA LEU A 115 1.92 -3.89 -7.18
C LEU A 115 1.48 -3.88 -8.65
N ASN A 116 1.16 -2.70 -9.15
CA ASN A 116 0.74 -2.46 -10.52
C ASN A 116 1.96 -2.39 -11.46
N PRO A 117 2.17 -3.38 -12.34
CA PRO A 117 3.37 -3.43 -13.18
C PRO A 117 3.41 -2.33 -14.24
N LYS A 118 2.26 -1.71 -14.57
CA LYS A 118 2.19 -0.62 -15.56
C LYS A 118 2.63 0.74 -15.01
N ARG A 119 2.66 0.87 -13.69
CA ARG A 119 3.00 2.11 -12.97
C ARG A 119 4.34 2.01 -12.25
N ALA A 120 5.05 0.89 -12.38
CA ALA A 120 6.42 0.80 -11.91
C ALA A 120 7.29 1.82 -12.69
N PRO A 121 8.17 2.55 -12.01
CA PRO A 121 9.06 3.49 -12.66
C PRO A 121 10.01 2.68 -13.55
N TYR A 122 10.04 3.01 -14.84
CA TYR A 122 11.07 2.51 -15.74
C TYR A 122 12.39 3.12 -15.27
N PHE A 123 13.30 2.27 -14.82
CA PHE A 123 14.70 2.65 -14.59
C PHE A 123 15.40 2.95 -15.92
#